data_AF-A0A963NV40-F1
#
_entry.id   AF-A0A963NV40-F1
#
_cell.length_a   1.000
_cell.length_b   1.000
_cell.length_c   1.000
_cell.angle_alpha   90.00
_cell.angle_beta   90.00
_cell.angle_gamma   90.00
#
_symmetry.space_group_name_H-M   'P 1'
#
loop_
_entity.id
_entity.type
_entity.pdbx_description
1 polymer ?
#
loop_
_entity_poly.entity_id
_entity_poly.type
_entity_poly.pdbx_seq_one_letter_code
_entity_poly.pdbx_strand_id
1 'polypeptide(L)'
;MPQSPDFIAPTRHTDPASALHQVQRIYQQQIDHLRHAMHDFVAGQTPTGPVRAFYPFVRVHTTTVARSASKLAYGFVEGPGHFETTLTRPDLFGDYYHEQFRLLRQSHGVALEVGTSVHPIPIHFSFAEHDHVEGQLTPERRMLMRDLFDLPDLAAMDDGIANGTHQHRPGEAQPLALFTAPRVDYSLHRLR
;
A
#
# COMPACT_ATOMS: atom_id res chain seq x y z
N MET A 1 -18.18 15.57 -2.99
CA MET A 1 -17.68 14.25 -2.54
C MET A 1 -16.31 14.04 -3.16
N PRO A 2 -15.37 13.35 -2.49
CA PRO A 2 -14.08 13.05 -3.09
C PRO A 2 -14.24 12.19 -4.34
N GLN A 3 -13.35 12.38 -5.31
CA GLN A 3 -13.24 11.59 -6.52
C GLN A 3 -12.25 10.44 -6.28
N SER A 4 -12.76 9.22 -6.18
CA SER A 4 -11.97 8.01 -5.98
C SER A 4 -12.41 6.89 -6.92
N PRO A 5 -11.53 5.94 -7.25
CA PRO A 5 -11.92 4.76 -8.00
C PRO A 5 -12.93 3.91 -7.23
N ASP A 6 -13.62 3.00 -7.94
CA ASP A 6 -14.51 2.04 -7.31
C ASP A 6 -13.78 1.22 -6.24
N PHE A 7 -14.38 1.17 -5.05
CA PHE A 7 -13.82 0.44 -3.92
C PHE A 7 -13.81 -1.06 -4.20
N ILE A 8 -12.61 -1.65 -4.14
CA ILE A 8 -12.44 -3.09 -4.22
C ILE A 8 -12.50 -3.67 -2.81
N ALA A 9 -13.59 -4.37 -2.52
CA ALA A 9 -13.78 -5.08 -1.26
C ALA A 9 -12.76 -6.22 -1.08
N PRO A 10 -12.44 -6.58 0.18
CA PRO A 10 -11.48 -7.64 0.45
C PRO A 10 -11.92 -9.00 -0.12
N THR A 11 -11.00 -9.67 -0.81
CA THR A 11 -11.18 -11.02 -1.35
C THR A 11 -10.20 -12.00 -0.72
N ARG A 12 -10.58 -13.28 -0.62
CA ARG A 12 -9.77 -14.35 -0.03
C ARG A 12 -9.06 -15.18 -1.10
N HIS A 13 -7.78 -15.43 -0.90
CA HIS A 13 -6.91 -16.12 -1.84
C HIS A 13 -6.15 -17.25 -1.12
N THR A 14 -6.32 -18.48 -1.61
CA THR A 14 -5.53 -19.65 -1.16
C THR A 14 -4.31 -19.90 -2.03
N ASP A 15 -4.31 -19.36 -3.25
CA ASP A 15 -3.20 -19.34 -4.19
C ASP A 15 -2.42 -18.01 -4.07
N PRO A 16 -1.09 -18.05 -3.78
CA PRO A 16 -0.24 -16.87 -3.73
C PRO A 16 -0.26 -16.03 -5.01
N ALA A 17 -0.32 -16.65 -6.19
CA ALA A 17 -0.33 -15.93 -7.46
C ALA A 17 -1.62 -15.12 -7.63
N SER A 18 -2.77 -15.74 -7.31
CA SER A 18 -4.06 -15.05 -7.25
C SER A 18 -4.06 -13.83 -6.31
N ALA A 19 -3.43 -13.96 -5.13
CA ALA A 19 -3.32 -12.85 -4.18
C ALA A 19 -2.48 -11.70 -4.75
N LEU A 20 -1.32 -12.00 -5.35
CA LEU A 20 -0.47 -10.99 -5.98
C LEU A 20 -1.18 -10.28 -7.14
N HIS A 21 -1.90 -11.02 -7.98
CA HIS A 21 -2.65 -10.42 -9.08
C HIS A 21 -3.72 -9.43 -8.58
N GLN A 22 -4.38 -9.74 -7.46
CA GLN A 22 -5.32 -8.81 -6.84
C GLN A 22 -4.63 -7.54 -6.30
N VAL A 23 -3.46 -7.68 -5.68
CA VAL A 23 -2.63 -6.53 -5.24
C VAL A 23 -2.27 -5.64 -6.43
N GLN A 24 -1.79 -6.24 -7.53
CA GLN A 24 -1.43 -5.53 -8.75
C GLN A 24 -2.64 -4.79 -9.34
N ARG A 25 -3.80 -5.46 -9.42
CA ARG A 25 -5.03 -4.86 -9.96
C ARG A 25 -5.48 -3.64 -9.15
N ILE A 26 -5.52 -3.77 -7.83
CA ILE A 26 -5.88 -2.65 -6.94
C ILE A 26 -4.87 -1.52 -7.12
N TYR A 27 -3.57 -1.81 -7.01
CA TYR A 27 -2.54 -0.78 -7.12
C TYR A 27 -2.61 -0.03 -8.46
N GLN A 28 -2.70 -0.77 -9.57
CA GLN A 28 -2.74 -0.19 -10.91
C GLN A 28 -3.94 0.74 -11.09
N GLN A 29 -5.14 0.31 -10.68
CA GLN A 29 -6.35 1.15 -10.76
C GLN A 29 -6.20 2.47 -9.99
N GLN A 30 -5.56 2.42 -8.82
CA GLN A 30 -5.38 3.58 -7.94
C GLN A 30 -4.34 4.55 -8.50
N ILE A 31 -3.23 4.02 -9.03
CA ILE A 31 -2.19 4.81 -9.69
C ILE A 31 -2.69 5.44 -10.99
N ASP A 32 -3.40 4.71 -11.82
CA ASP A 32 -3.92 5.24 -13.09
C ASP A 32 -4.90 6.37 -12.84
N HIS A 33 -5.78 6.25 -11.85
CA HIS A 33 -6.68 7.34 -11.45
C HIS A 33 -5.93 8.60 -11.04
N LEU A 34 -4.92 8.48 -10.17
CA LEU A 34 -4.11 9.62 -9.74
C LEU A 34 -3.39 10.28 -10.92
N ARG A 35 -2.80 9.49 -11.82
CA ARG A 35 -2.08 9.98 -12.99
C ARG A 35 -3.00 10.72 -13.95
N HIS A 36 -4.17 10.16 -14.27
CA HIS A 36 -5.15 10.82 -15.12
C HIS A 36 -5.63 12.14 -14.51
N ALA A 37 -5.98 12.15 -13.23
CA ALA A 37 -6.43 13.35 -12.54
C ALA A 37 -5.34 14.44 -12.48
N MET A 38 -4.07 14.08 -12.26
CA MET A 38 -2.97 15.05 -12.31
C MET A 38 -2.75 15.58 -13.73
N HIS A 39 -2.80 14.72 -14.74
CA HIS A 39 -2.66 15.13 -16.13
C HIS A 39 -3.70 16.19 -16.50
N ASP A 40 -4.97 15.94 -16.19
CA ASP A 40 -6.06 16.91 -16.42
C ASP A 40 -5.87 18.19 -15.60
N PHE A 41 -5.38 18.06 -14.37
CA PHE A 41 -5.04 19.19 -13.52
C PHE A 41 -3.92 20.05 -14.11
N VAL A 42 -2.91 19.46 -14.73
CA VAL A 42 -1.80 20.21 -15.35
C VAL A 42 -2.25 20.85 -16.66
N ALA A 43 -3.13 20.19 -17.41
CA ALA A 43 -3.79 20.74 -18.60
C ALA A 43 -4.76 21.90 -18.32
N GLY A 44 -4.95 22.28 -17.05
CA GLY A 44 -5.71 23.46 -16.66
C GLY A 44 -7.08 23.18 -16.05
N GLN A 45 -7.56 21.94 -16.11
CA GLN A 45 -8.83 21.54 -15.51
C GLN A 45 -8.70 21.52 -13.98
N THR A 46 -9.81 21.72 -13.27
CA THR A 46 -9.81 21.64 -11.80
C THR A 46 -10.82 20.56 -11.40
N PRO A 47 -10.39 19.51 -10.69
CA PRO A 47 -11.29 18.53 -10.10
C PRO A 47 -12.41 19.19 -9.30
N THR A 48 -13.63 18.67 -9.42
CA THR A 48 -14.81 19.19 -8.70
C THR A 48 -14.78 18.89 -7.20
N GLY A 49 -13.80 18.12 -6.74
CA GLY A 49 -13.55 17.81 -5.33
C GLY A 49 -12.19 17.12 -5.16
N PRO A 50 -11.81 16.79 -3.91
CA PRO A 50 -10.53 16.14 -3.63
C PRO A 50 -10.39 14.81 -4.36
N VAL A 51 -9.23 14.54 -4.93
CA VAL A 51 -8.90 13.30 -5.62
C VAL A 51 -8.21 12.37 -4.62
N ARG A 52 -8.78 11.18 -4.41
CA ARG A 52 -8.29 10.20 -3.44
C ARG A 52 -8.01 8.88 -4.12
N ALA A 53 -6.92 8.25 -3.72
CA ALA A 53 -6.57 6.89 -4.08
C ALA A 53 -5.85 6.21 -2.92
N PHE A 54 -5.95 4.89 -2.81
CA PHE A 54 -5.54 4.16 -1.61
C PHE A 54 -4.70 2.94 -1.94
N TYR A 55 -3.72 2.64 -1.09
CA TYR A 55 -2.88 1.45 -1.27
C TYR A 55 -3.69 0.16 -1.13
N PRO A 56 -3.32 -0.94 -1.83
CA PRO A 56 -3.78 -2.26 -1.43
C PRO A 56 -3.24 -2.65 -0.05
N PHE A 57 -3.97 -3.51 0.65
CA PHE A 57 -3.47 -4.23 1.82
C PHE A 57 -3.49 -5.74 1.59
N VAL A 58 -2.66 -6.45 2.37
CA VAL A 58 -2.76 -7.90 2.56
C VAL A 58 -2.87 -8.21 4.04
N ARG A 59 -3.73 -9.18 4.36
CA ARG A 59 -4.05 -9.58 5.73
C ARG A 59 -4.06 -11.09 5.89
N VAL A 60 -3.62 -11.54 7.07
CA VAL A 60 -3.63 -12.93 7.50
C VAL A 60 -4.26 -13.05 8.87
N HIS A 61 -5.14 -14.04 9.05
CA HIS A 61 -5.78 -14.36 10.33
C HIS A 61 -5.32 -15.74 10.79
N THR A 62 -4.67 -15.80 11.95
CA THR A 62 -4.24 -17.05 12.59
C THR A 62 -4.98 -17.24 13.91
N THR A 63 -5.41 -18.47 14.21
CA THR A 63 -6.16 -18.80 15.43
C THR A 63 -5.39 -19.72 16.37
N THR A 64 -4.19 -20.13 15.99
CA THR A 64 -3.36 -21.09 16.73
C THR A 64 -1.90 -20.68 16.68
N VAL A 65 -1.12 -21.17 17.64
CA VAL A 65 0.34 -21.12 17.63
C VAL A 65 0.96 -22.21 16.75
N ALA A 66 0.16 -23.19 16.33
CA ALA A 66 0.63 -24.28 15.47
C ALA A 66 1.03 -23.74 14.08
N ARG A 67 2.26 -24.08 13.67
CA ARG A 67 2.80 -23.78 12.34
C ARG A 67 3.57 -24.98 11.80
N SER A 68 3.68 -25.09 10.49
CA SER A 68 4.56 -26.10 9.88
C SER A 68 6.01 -25.86 10.31
N ALA A 69 6.78 -26.92 10.58
CA ALA A 69 8.19 -26.80 10.89
C ALA A 69 8.96 -26.20 9.70
N SER A 70 9.61 -25.05 9.91
CA SER A 70 10.44 -24.36 8.93
C SER A 70 11.81 -24.05 9.54
N LYS A 71 12.86 -24.13 8.72
CA LYS A 71 14.21 -23.68 9.08
C LYS A 71 14.44 -22.20 8.78
N LEU A 72 13.49 -21.54 8.11
CA LEU A 72 13.61 -20.13 7.78
C LEU A 72 13.32 -19.27 9.02
N ALA A 73 14.09 -18.19 9.16
CA ALA A 73 13.87 -17.19 10.20
C ALA A 73 12.73 -16.20 9.86
N TYR A 74 12.06 -16.37 8.72
CA TYR A 74 11.01 -15.48 8.20
C TYR A 74 9.90 -16.27 7.51
N GLY A 75 8.86 -15.58 7.02
CA GLY A 75 7.74 -16.20 6.31
C GLY A 75 6.65 -16.79 7.22
N PHE A 76 6.55 -16.29 8.45
CA PHE A 76 5.53 -16.67 9.42
C PHE A 76 5.20 -15.49 10.36
N VAL A 77 4.16 -15.68 11.18
CA VAL A 77 3.79 -14.79 12.30
C VAL A 77 3.87 -15.60 13.59
N GLU A 78 4.14 -14.96 14.73
CA GLU A 78 4.55 -15.64 15.96
C GLU A 78 3.41 -16.37 16.71
N GLY A 79 2.15 -16.02 16.45
CA GLY A 79 1.02 -16.60 17.18
C GLY A 79 -0.33 -16.28 16.57
N PRO A 80 -1.43 -16.56 17.30
CA PRO A 80 -2.77 -16.20 16.89
C PRO A 80 -2.93 -14.68 16.84
N GLY A 81 -3.61 -14.18 15.82
CA GLY A 81 -3.86 -12.76 15.66
C GLY A 81 -4.34 -12.38 14.26
N HIS A 82 -4.59 -11.10 14.11
CA HIS A 82 -4.86 -10.44 12.84
C HIS A 82 -3.61 -9.68 12.44
N PHE A 83 -3.03 -10.00 11.30
CA PHE A 83 -1.81 -9.36 10.81
C PHE A 83 -2.09 -8.69 9.47
N GLU A 84 -1.72 -7.42 9.32
CA GLU A 84 -1.95 -6.65 8.10
C GLU A 84 -0.74 -5.81 7.72
N THR A 85 -0.56 -5.58 6.42
CA THR A 85 0.29 -4.51 5.93
C THR A 85 -0.26 -3.94 4.62
N THR A 86 0.06 -2.68 4.34
CA THR A 86 -0.16 -2.06 3.02
C THR A 86 0.99 -2.36 2.08
N LEU A 87 0.68 -2.44 0.78
CA LEU A 87 1.64 -2.81 -0.28
C LEU A 87 1.73 -1.70 -1.32
N THR A 88 2.93 -1.50 -1.89
CA THR A 88 3.19 -0.54 -2.97
C THR A 88 4.15 -1.16 -3.99
N ARG A 89 4.25 -0.54 -5.16
CA ARG A 89 5.21 -0.94 -6.22
C ARG A 89 5.27 -2.45 -6.47
N PRO A 90 4.13 -3.13 -6.72
CA PRO A 90 4.15 -4.56 -7.05
C PRO A 90 4.85 -4.84 -8.40
N ASP A 91 5.16 -3.81 -9.20
CA ASP A 91 6.08 -3.86 -10.33
C ASP A 91 7.53 -4.11 -9.91
N LEU A 92 7.96 -3.59 -8.75
CA LEU A 92 9.31 -3.78 -8.20
C LEU A 92 9.38 -4.98 -7.25
N PHE A 93 8.35 -5.16 -6.42
CA PHE A 93 8.36 -6.14 -5.32
C PHE A 93 7.53 -7.40 -5.62
N GLY A 94 7.07 -7.59 -6.86
CA GLY A 94 6.18 -8.70 -7.23
C GLY A 94 6.71 -10.07 -6.82
N ASP A 95 7.97 -10.38 -7.15
CA ASP A 95 8.60 -11.65 -6.79
C ASP A 95 8.73 -11.83 -5.27
N TYR A 96 9.10 -10.75 -4.57
CA TYR A 96 9.18 -10.75 -3.11
C TYR A 96 7.81 -11.03 -2.48
N TYR A 97 6.76 -10.32 -2.92
CA TYR A 97 5.39 -10.51 -2.43
C TYR A 97 4.90 -11.93 -2.71
N HIS A 98 5.12 -12.46 -3.92
CA HIS A 98 4.75 -13.82 -4.26
C HIS A 98 5.39 -14.84 -3.31
N GLU A 99 6.69 -14.70 -3.04
CA GLU A 99 7.41 -15.61 -2.14
C GLU A 99 6.92 -15.49 -0.70
N GLN A 100 6.69 -14.27 -0.18
CA GLN A 100 6.15 -14.09 1.17
C GLN A 100 4.74 -14.68 1.31
N PHE A 101 3.88 -14.50 0.30
CA PHE A 101 2.55 -15.08 0.25
C PHE A 101 2.59 -16.61 0.26
N ARG A 102 3.51 -17.20 -0.52
CA ARG A 102 3.75 -18.65 -0.53
C ARG A 102 4.18 -19.17 0.84
N LEU A 103 5.12 -18.49 1.49
CA LEU A 103 5.61 -18.87 2.81
C LEU A 103 4.53 -18.74 3.89
N LEU A 104 3.75 -17.67 3.91
CA LEU A 104 2.64 -17.50 4.85
C LEU A 104 1.59 -18.60 4.70
N ARG A 105 1.24 -18.95 3.46
CA ARG A 105 0.33 -20.06 3.14
C ARG A 105 0.89 -21.39 3.63
N GLN A 106 2.16 -21.67 3.37
CA GLN A 106 2.82 -22.91 3.78
C GLN A 106 2.92 -23.04 5.30
N SER A 107 3.28 -21.95 5.98
CA SER A 107 3.49 -21.91 7.42
C SER A 107 2.20 -22.12 8.21
N HIS A 108 1.10 -21.51 7.77
CA HIS A 108 -0.13 -21.39 8.56
C HIS A 108 -1.36 -22.08 7.97
N GLY A 109 -1.37 -22.39 6.67
CA GLY A 109 -2.52 -23.01 6.02
C GLY A 109 -3.77 -22.12 5.91
N VAL A 110 -3.68 -20.83 6.23
CA VAL A 110 -4.80 -19.85 6.20
C VAL A 110 -4.84 -19.03 4.91
N ALA A 111 -6.01 -18.55 4.49
CA ALA A 111 -6.13 -17.72 3.28
C ALA A 111 -5.52 -16.32 3.47
N LEU A 112 -5.06 -15.72 2.38
CA LEU A 112 -4.65 -14.32 2.31
C LEU A 112 -5.87 -13.47 1.96
N GLU A 113 -6.15 -12.43 2.74
CA GLU A 113 -7.16 -11.43 2.42
C GLU A 113 -6.50 -10.22 1.76
N VAL A 114 -6.98 -9.80 0.60
CA VAL A 114 -6.44 -8.66 -0.16
C VAL A 114 -7.56 -7.71 -0.52
N GLY A 115 -7.38 -6.41 -0.25
CA GLY A 115 -8.40 -5.39 -0.52
C GLY A 115 -7.81 -3.98 -0.61
N THR A 116 -8.68 -3.00 -0.86
CA THR A 116 -8.29 -1.59 -0.84
C THR A 116 -8.19 -1.12 0.62
N SER A 117 -7.06 -0.51 0.99
CA SER A 117 -6.85 0.00 2.35
C SER A 117 -7.50 1.37 2.54
N VAL A 118 -7.35 1.92 3.74
CA VAL A 118 -7.71 3.30 4.07
C VAL A 118 -6.51 4.26 4.00
N HIS A 119 -5.31 3.75 3.67
CA HIS A 119 -4.11 4.57 3.61
C HIS A 119 -3.98 5.23 2.23
N PRO A 120 -4.00 6.57 2.17
CA PRO A 120 -3.96 7.29 0.90
C PRO A 120 -2.58 7.14 0.23
N ILE A 121 -2.57 7.16 -1.11
CA ILE A 121 -1.35 7.24 -1.92
C ILE A 121 -1.07 8.73 -2.20
N PRO A 122 0.03 9.30 -1.68
CA PRO A 122 0.46 10.64 -2.05
C PRO A 122 0.69 10.77 -3.55
N ILE A 123 0.23 11.89 -4.13
CA ILE A 123 0.28 12.10 -5.58
C ILE A 123 1.71 12.01 -6.14
N HIS A 124 2.69 12.49 -5.38
CA HIS A 124 4.14 12.43 -5.70
C HIS A 124 4.64 11.01 -5.98
N PHE A 125 4.04 10.01 -5.36
CA PHE A 125 4.45 8.60 -5.52
C PHE A 125 3.73 7.90 -6.67
N SER A 126 2.78 8.56 -7.32
CA SER A 126 2.10 8.00 -8.49
C SER A 126 2.96 8.04 -9.75
N PHE A 127 3.92 8.96 -9.85
CA PHE A 127 4.69 9.17 -11.08
C PHE A 127 5.85 8.17 -11.24
N ALA A 128 6.10 7.79 -12.49
CA ALA A 128 7.32 7.08 -12.85
C ALA A 128 8.53 8.01 -12.75
N GLU A 129 9.73 7.43 -12.72
CA GLU A 129 10.98 8.19 -12.69
C GLU A 129 11.01 9.16 -13.87
N HIS A 130 11.29 10.44 -13.58
CA HIS A 130 11.43 11.59 -14.52
C HIS A 130 10.16 12.40 -14.86
N ASP A 131 8.98 12.06 -14.33
CA ASP A 131 7.78 12.90 -14.51
C ASP A 131 7.76 14.08 -13.51
N HIS A 132 8.53 15.14 -13.80
CA HIS A 132 8.49 16.40 -13.04
C HIS A 132 7.32 17.30 -13.51
N VAL A 133 6.09 16.82 -13.30
CA VAL A 133 4.89 17.52 -13.77
C VAL A 133 4.62 18.81 -12.99
N GLU A 134 5.07 18.89 -11.74
CA GLU A 134 4.86 20.06 -10.85
C GLU A 134 5.64 21.31 -11.27
N GLY A 135 6.77 21.14 -11.96
CA GLY A 135 7.61 22.26 -12.41
C GLY A 135 6.89 23.19 -13.40
N GLN A 136 5.83 22.69 -14.03
CA GLN A 136 5.02 23.43 -15.02
C GLN A 136 3.86 24.20 -14.38
N LEU A 137 3.54 23.95 -13.11
CA LEU A 137 2.41 24.58 -12.43
C LEU A 137 2.77 26.00 -11.95
N THR A 138 1.81 26.93 -12.06
CA THR A 138 1.91 28.24 -11.40
C THR A 138 1.86 28.10 -9.87
N PRO A 139 2.36 29.09 -9.10
CA PRO A 139 2.28 29.05 -7.64
C PRO A 139 0.86 28.82 -7.10
N GLU A 140 -0.15 29.43 -7.72
CA GLU A 140 -1.55 29.30 -7.34
C GLU A 140 -2.06 27.88 -7.58
N ARG A 141 -1.71 27.27 -8.72
CA ARG A 141 -2.07 25.87 -9.00
C ARG A 141 -1.35 24.91 -8.05
N ARG A 142 -0.10 25.18 -7.67
CA ARG A 142 0.60 24.35 -6.67
C ARG A 142 -0.07 24.41 -5.31
N MET A 143 -0.60 25.57 -4.90
CA MET A 143 -1.37 25.67 -3.66
C MET A 143 -2.64 24.82 -3.75
N LEU A 144 -3.40 24.98 -4.83
CA LEU A 144 -4.64 24.24 -5.07
C LEU A 144 -4.42 22.72 -5.12
N MET A 145 -3.28 22.27 -5.66
CA MET A 145 -2.90 20.85 -5.67
C MET A 145 -2.83 20.27 -4.25
N ARG A 146 -2.36 21.05 -3.26
CA ARG A 146 -2.27 20.61 -1.86
C ARG A 146 -3.63 20.43 -1.19
N ASP A 147 -4.64 21.16 -1.66
CA ASP A 147 -6.01 21.04 -1.18
C ASP A 147 -6.76 19.86 -1.83
N LEU A 148 -6.38 19.53 -3.08
CA LEU A 148 -7.08 18.55 -3.89
C LEU A 148 -6.49 17.14 -3.81
N PHE A 149 -5.19 16.99 -3.59
CA PHE A 149 -4.50 15.69 -3.62
C PHE A 149 -3.86 15.37 -2.27
N ASP A 150 -3.67 14.09 -1.99
CA ASP A 150 -2.89 13.65 -0.83
C ASP A 150 -1.40 13.92 -1.04
N LEU A 151 -0.74 14.38 0.01
CA LEU A 151 0.69 14.66 0.06
C LEU A 151 1.40 13.70 1.02
N PRO A 152 2.72 13.51 0.90
CA PRO A 152 3.47 12.73 1.86
C PRO A 152 3.34 13.29 3.29
N ASP A 153 2.84 12.46 4.20
CA ASP A 153 2.81 12.76 5.64
C ASP A 153 3.99 12.08 6.33
N LEU A 154 4.99 12.88 6.73
CA LEU A 154 6.18 12.38 7.40
C LEU A 154 5.89 11.73 8.76
N ALA A 155 4.81 12.13 9.44
CA ALA A 155 4.44 11.54 10.73
C ALA A 155 3.90 10.12 10.57
N ALA A 156 3.29 9.80 9.43
CA ALA A 156 2.79 8.46 9.10
C ALA A 156 3.87 7.53 8.51
N MET A 157 5.06 8.06 8.22
CA MET A 157 6.19 7.36 7.60
C MET A 157 7.30 7.08 8.63
N ASP A 158 6.94 6.45 9.74
CA ASP A 158 7.88 6.09 10.81
C ASP A 158 8.53 4.71 10.64
N ASP A 159 9.61 4.48 11.40
CA ASP A 159 10.36 3.21 11.45
C ASP A 159 10.00 2.37 12.69
N GLY A 160 8.88 2.66 13.37
CA GLY A 160 8.53 2.06 14.66
C GLY A 160 8.39 0.55 14.60
N ILE A 161 7.86 0.00 13.51
CA ILE A 161 7.76 -1.46 13.34
C ILE A 161 9.15 -2.07 13.20
N ALA A 162 9.98 -1.55 12.29
CA ALA A 162 11.33 -2.04 12.06
C ALA A 162 12.25 -1.89 13.30
N ASN A 163 12.04 -0.85 14.10
CA ASN A 163 12.76 -0.60 15.35
C ASN A 163 12.24 -1.42 16.54
N GLY A 164 11.13 -2.16 16.37
CA GLY A 164 10.50 -2.90 17.45
C GLY A 164 9.84 -2.03 18.52
N THR A 165 9.58 -0.75 18.24
CA THR A 165 8.94 0.20 19.16
C THR A 165 7.45 0.38 18.89
N HIS A 166 6.92 -0.19 17.80
CA HIS A 166 5.51 -0.13 17.46
C HIS A 166 4.64 -0.85 18.50
N GLN A 167 3.65 -0.14 19.01
CA GLN A 167 2.64 -0.67 19.92
C GLN A 167 1.28 -0.65 19.21
N HIS A 168 0.74 -1.83 18.91
CA HIS A 168 -0.59 -1.95 18.32
C HIS A 168 -1.66 -1.63 19.38
N ARG A 169 -2.73 -0.93 18.99
CA ARG A 169 -3.84 -0.68 19.92
C ARG A 169 -4.74 -1.90 20.02
N PRO A 170 -5.51 -2.05 21.12
CA PRO A 170 -6.52 -3.10 21.22
C PRO A 170 -7.51 -3.03 20.04
N GLY A 171 -7.62 -4.12 19.30
CA GLY A 171 -8.52 -4.23 18.14
C GLY A 171 -7.90 -3.83 16.79
N GLU A 172 -6.69 -3.28 16.77
CA GLU A 172 -5.95 -3.05 15.52
C GLU A 172 -5.20 -4.33 15.09
N ALA A 173 -4.99 -4.48 13.78
CA ALA A 173 -4.17 -5.55 13.25
C ALA A 173 -2.70 -5.34 13.63
N GLN A 174 -2.01 -6.43 13.94
CA GLN A 174 -0.56 -6.44 14.14
C GLN A 174 0.17 -6.27 12.79
N PRO A 175 1.40 -5.72 12.79
CA PRO A 175 2.18 -5.59 11.56
C PRO A 175 2.49 -6.95 10.91
N LEU A 176 2.22 -7.07 9.60
CA LEU A 176 2.60 -8.23 8.79
C LEU A 176 3.94 -8.04 8.05
N ALA A 177 4.44 -6.81 7.97
CA ALA A 177 5.73 -6.47 7.38
C ALA A 177 6.42 -5.37 8.18
N LEU A 178 7.73 -5.22 7.97
CA LEU A 178 8.56 -4.23 8.68
C LEU A 178 8.25 -2.78 8.28
N PHE A 179 7.72 -2.57 7.08
CA PHE A 179 7.43 -1.26 6.53
C PHE A 179 6.05 -1.25 5.87
N THR A 180 5.31 -0.16 6.07
CA THR A 180 4.07 0.13 5.37
C THR A 180 4.34 0.69 3.98
N ALA A 181 3.35 0.65 3.09
CA ALA A 181 3.47 1.19 1.73
C ALA A 181 3.94 2.66 1.67
N PRO A 182 3.37 3.61 2.45
CA PRO A 182 3.84 5.00 2.44
C PRO A 182 5.31 5.13 2.82
N ARG A 183 5.77 4.34 3.82
CA ARG A 183 7.15 4.35 4.28
C ARG A 183 8.12 3.81 3.22
N VAL A 184 7.72 2.75 2.51
CA VAL A 184 8.47 2.19 1.37
C VAL A 184 8.59 3.19 0.24
N ASP A 185 7.49 3.83 -0.17
CA ASP A 185 7.52 4.82 -1.25
C ASP A 185 8.41 6.02 -0.91
N TYR A 186 8.36 6.51 0.34
CA TYR A 186 9.25 7.57 0.80
C TYR A 186 10.73 7.16 0.73
N SER A 187 11.07 5.94 1.16
CA SER A 187 12.43 5.39 1.01
C SER A 187 12.86 5.33 -0.45
N LEU A 188 12.01 4.80 -1.34
CA LEU A 188 12.31 4.72 -2.76
C LEU A 188 12.52 6.11 -3.37
N HIS A 189 11.72 7.08 -2.97
CA HIS A 189 11.88 8.47 -3.40
C HIS A 189 13.20 9.09 -2.92
N ARG A 190 13.69 8.71 -1.73
CA ARG A 190 14.94 9.21 -1.13
C ARG A 190 16.22 8.51 -1.61
N LEU A 191 16.11 7.29 -2.13
CA LEU A 191 17.24 6.52 -2.68
C LEU A 191 17.64 6.94 -4.10
N ARG A 192 16.84 7.81 -4.71
CA ARG A 192 17.10 8.41 -6.03
C ARG A 192 18.19 9.47 -5.98
#